data_AF-A0AAE1EK31-F1
#
_entry.id   AF-A0AAE1EK31-F1
#
_cell.length_a   1.000
_cell.length_b   1.000
_cell.length_c   1.000
_cell.angle_alpha   90.00
_cell.angle_beta   90.00
_cell.angle_gamma   90.00
#
_symmetry.space_group_name_H-M   'P 1'
#
loop_
_entity.id
_entity.type
_entity.pdbx_description
1 polymer ?
#
loop_
_entity_poly.entity_id
_entity_poly.type
_entity_poly.pdbx_seq_one_letter_code
_entity_poly.pdbx_strand_id
1 'polypeptide(L)'
;MVVPPRERRTTAGWWGIGFHVMAFLLIAISMFTTYWLQAENKAYGTAMERVGLWTQCFRSLTVPKDVYRERFFVGCRWMFDPFTTGYEDVREMMQAPFFVTVQVFFTFCFTLSLIGTALTGILVLCPGEDFERSVLKIAYIDLFIAWAFGFLAVIIFGAMGDNRDWMPHWDHNHLSWSYGLAVVGVVAEFVAAVLFWVEYRIQKRKESYRQNHGVFTLEGTKT
;
A
#
# COMPACT_ATOMS: atom_id res chain seq x y z
N MET A 1 -34.04 23.98 -2.57
CA MET A 1 -32.71 24.33 -3.10
C MET A 1 -31.94 23.05 -3.34
N VAL A 2 -31.52 22.79 -4.57
CA VAL A 2 -30.60 21.68 -4.87
C VAL A 2 -29.23 22.11 -4.37
N VAL A 3 -28.83 21.60 -3.21
CA VAL A 3 -27.49 21.87 -2.65
C VAL A 3 -26.46 21.29 -3.62
N PRO A 4 -25.47 22.08 -4.08
CA PRO A 4 -24.47 21.57 -4.99
C PRO A 4 -23.73 20.38 -4.34
N PRO A 5 -23.38 19.33 -5.10
CA PRO A 5 -22.83 18.10 -4.54
C PRO A 5 -21.62 18.30 -3.63
N ARG A 6 -20.79 19.32 -3.90
CA ARG A 6 -19.60 19.67 -3.11
C ARG A 6 -19.92 20.15 -1.69
N GLU A 7 -21.08 20.77 -1.46
CA GLU A 7 -21.54 21.21 -0.14
C GLU A 7 -22.20 20.08 0.68
N ARG A 8 -22.43 18.91 0.07
CA ARG A 8 -23.05 17.77 0.75
C ARG A 8 -22.07 16.89 1.53
N ARG A 9 -20.78 16.92 1.16
CA ARG A 9 -19.75 16.12 1.84
C ARG A 9 -19.50 16.63 3.24
N THR A 10 -19.50 15.70 4.18
CA THR A 10 -19.13 16.04 5.55
C THR A 10 -17.63 16.25 5.66
N THR A 11 -17.19 16.76 6.82
CA THR A 11 -15.77 16.85 7.16
C THR A 11 -15.09 15.48 7.09
N ALA A 12 -15.78 14.39 7.45
CA ALA A 12 -15.25 13.04 7.35
C ALA A 12 -14.91 12.63 5.92
N GLY A 13 -15.74 13.01 4.94
CA GLY A 13 -15.47 12.75 3.52
C GLY A 13 -14.21 13.48 3.01
N TRP A 14 -14.01 14.74 3.39
CA TRP A 14 -12.82 15.50 3.02
C TRP A 14 -11.54 14.96 3.66
N TRP A 15 -11.58 14.64 4.95
CA TRP A 15 -10.46 14.00 5.63
C TRP A 15 -10.17 12.61 5.04
N GLY A 16 -11.21 11.83 4.70
CA GLY A 16 -11.04 10.52 4.07
C GLY A 16 -10.27 10.61 2.75
N ILE A 17 -10.60 11.59 1.90
CA ILE A 17 -9.85 11.87 0.67
C ILE A 17 -8.40 12.24 0.98
N GLY A 18 -8.17 13.13 1.94
CA GLY A 18 -6.81 13.56 2.32
C GLY A 18 -5.94 12.41 2.82
N PHE A 19 -6.47 11.57 3.71
CA PHE A 19 -5.77 10.39 4.22
C PHE A 19 -5.50 9.37 3.12
N HIS A 20 -6.45 9.12 2.23
CA HIS A 20 -6.25 8.18 1.13
C HIS A 20 -5.18 8.65 0.14
N VAL A 21 -5.18 9.94 -0.24
CA VAL A 21 -4.14 10.49 -1.12
C VAL A 21 -2.76 10.36 -0.48
N MET A 22 -2.65 10.67 0.81
CA MET A 22 -1.40 10.48 1.56
C MET A 22 -1.00 9.00 1.58
N ALA A 23 -1.92 8.09 1.91
CA ALA A 23 -1.68 6.66 1.96
C ALA A 23 -1.18 6.11 0.62
N PHE A 24 -1.85 6.45 -0.49
CA PHE A 24 -1.48 6.02 -1.83
C PHE A 24 -0.06 6.48 -2.19
N LEU A 25 0.30 7.74 -1.93
CA LEU A 25 1.65 8.25 -2.20
C LEU A 25 2.71 7.49 -1.40
N LEU A 26 2.47 7.24 -0.11
CA LEU A 26 3.42 6.51 0.74
C LEU A 26 3.56 5.04 0.31
N ILE A 27 2.45 4.37 -0.01
CA ILE A 27 2.43 2.99 -0.51
C ILE A 27 3.15 2.90 -1.87
N ALA A 28 2.90 3.85 -2.78
CA ALA A 28 3.55 3.89 -4.09
C ALA A 28 5.06 4.12 -3.99
N ILE A 29 5.50 5.08 -3.16
CA ILE A 29 6.92 5.31 -2.89
C ILE A 29 7.54 4.04 -2.30
N SER A 30 6.86 3.42 -1.34
CA SER A 30 7.32 2.18 -0.73
C SER A 30 7.43 1.04 -1.74
N MET A 31 6.50 0.91 -2.68
CA MET A 31 6.46 -0.15 -3.67
C MET A 31 7.68 -0.15 -4.60
N PHE A 32 8.13 1.03 -5.01
CA PHE A 32 9.15 1.16 -6.07
C PHE A 32 10.54 1.56 -5.57
N THR A 33 10.70 1.90 -4.29
CA THR A 33 12.00 2.30 -3.74
C THR A 33 12.81 1.12 -3.20
N THR A 34 14.12 1.31 -3.08
CA THR A 34 15.09 0.28 -2.69
C THR A 34 15.44 0.28 -1.20
N TYR A 35 14.61 0.88 -0.35
CA TYR A 35 14.96 1.18 1.05
C TYR A 35 14.04 0.50 2.07
N TRP A 36 13.64 -0.74 1.80
CA TRP A 36 12.94 -1.56 2.79
C TRP A 36 13.92 -2.04 3.87
N LEU A 37 15.08 -2.52 3.44
CA LEU A 37 16.20 -2.91 4.30
C LEU A 37 17.48 -2.22 3.80
N GLN A 38 18.33 -1.78 4.71
CA GLN A 38 19.57 -1.09 4.37
C GLN A 38 20.71 -1.56 5.26
N ALA A 39 21.90 -1.72 4.67
CA ALA A 39 23.11 -1.98 5.43
C ALA A 39 23.63 -0.70 6.09
N GLU A 40 24.19 -0.81 7.29
CA GLU A 40 24.81 0.30 7.99
C GLU A 40 25.95 0.91 7.17
N ASN A 41 25.95 2.25 7.06
CA ASN A 41 27.00 2.96 6.32
C ASN A 41 28.38 2.83 6.98
N LYS A 42 28.43 2.56 8.29
CA LYS A 42 29.67 2.44 9.07
C LYS A 42 30.28 1.04 9.02
N ALA A 43 29.51 0.03 8.62
CA ALA A 43 30.00 -1.31 8.42
C ALA A 43 30.71 -1.39 7.06
N TYR A 44 32.04 -1.42 7.09
CA TYR A 44 32.86 -1.61 5.89
C TYR A 44 32.86 -3.08 5.48
N GLY A 45 32.74 -3.34 4.18
CA GLY A 45 32.78 -4.71 3.64
C GLY A 45 31.44 -5.46 3.63
N THR A 46 30.31 -4.80 3.91
CA THR A 46 28.98 -5.43 3.75
C THR A 46 28.72 -5.79 2.29
N ALA A 47 28.19 -7.00 2.07
CA ALA A 47 27.86 -7.47 0.72
C ALA A 47 26.67 -6.71 0.10
N MET A 48 25.67 -6.40 0.93
CA MET A 48 24.44 -5.69 0.55
C MET A 48 24.56 -4.19 0.87
N GLU A 49 23.90 -3.36 0.05
CA GLU A 49 23.79 -1.91 0.28
C GLU A 49 22.36 -1.54 0.72
N ARG A 50 21.37 -1.87 -0.11
CA ARG A 50 19.95 -1.61 0.15
C ARG A 50 19.06 -2.57 -0.65
N VAL A 51 17.93 -2.95 -0.07
CA VAL A 51 16.97 -3.88 -0.66
C VAL A 51 15.60 -3.21 -0.68
N GLY A 52 14.99 -3.16 -1.86
CA GLY A 52 13.55 -2.93 -2.03
C GLY A 52 12.82 -4.22 -2.40
N LEU A 53 11.51 -4.11 -2.57
CA LEU A 53 10.67 -5.22 -3.02
C LEU A 53 11.14 -5.78 -4.36
N TRP A 54 11.42 -4.91 -5.34
CA TRP A 54 11.71 -5.36 -6.71
C TRP A 54 13.12 -5.10 -7.19
N THR A 55 13.86 -4.22 -6.54
CA THR A 55 15.23 -3.84 -6.93
C THR A 55 16.13 -3.95 -5.72
N GLN A 56 17.28 -4.57 -5.90
CA GLN A 56 18.28 -4.78 -4.86
C GLN A 56 19.60 -4.17 -5.30
N CYS A 57 20.32 -3.55 -4.36
CA CYS A 57 21.62 -2.93 -4.62
C CYS A 57 22.69 -3.60 -3.75
N PHE A 58 23.78 -3.98 -4.41
CA PHE A 58 24.90 -4.70 -3.80
C PHE A 58 26.18 -3.89 -3.88
N ARG A 59 27.01 -3.97 -2.84
CA ARG A 59 28.37 -3.42 -2.87
C ARG A 59 29.35 -4.43 -3.47
N SER A 60 29.29 -5.66 -3.00
CA SER A 60 30.13 -6.78 -3.47
C SER A 60 29.55 -8.10 -2.97
N LEU A 61 28.43 -8.52 -3.55
CA LEU A 61 27.78 -9.78 -3.15
C LEU A 61 28.44 -10.97 -3.86
N THR A 62 28.79 -12.00 -3.11
CA THR A 62 29.18 -13.32 -3.61
C THR A 62 28.10 -14.34 -3.26
N VAL A 63 27.93 -15.36 -4.10
CA VAL A 63 26.90 -16.38 -3.90
C VAL A 63 27.55 -17.66 -3.39
N PRO A 64 26.98 -18.37 -2.40
CA PRO A 64 27.57 -19.61 -1.86
C PRO A 64 27.75 -20.72 -2.90
N LYS A 65 26.93 -20.73 -3.96
CA LYS A 65 27.03 -21.69 -5.07
C LYS A 65 28.29 -21.51 -5.92
N ASP A 66 28.92 -20.33 -5.86
CA ASP A 66 30.19 -20.07 -6.52
C ASP A 66 31.37 -20.46 -5.61
N VAL A 67 31.80 -21.72 -5.72
CA VAL A 67 32.84 -22.34 -4.87
C VAL A 67 34.17 -21.56 -4.94
N TYR A 68 34.51 -21.02 -6.12
CA TYR A 68 35.76 -20.28 -6.33
C TYR A 68 35.62 -18.78 -6.04
N ARG A 69 34.40 -18.29 -5.74
CA ARG A 69 34.07 -16.88 -5.46
C ARG A 69 34.62 -15.93 -6.52
N GLU A 70 34.49 -16.30 -7.78
CA GLU A 70 34.98 -15.50 -8.91
C GLU A 70 33.96 -14.42 -9.31
N ARG A 71 32.68 -14.61 -8.97
CA ARG A 71 31.59 -13.71 -9.35
C ARG A 71 31.20 -12.78 -8.19
N PHE A 72 31.30 -11.48 -8.46
CA PHE A 72 30.88 -10.40 -7.56
C PHE A 72 29.78 -9.57 -8.21
N PHE A 73 28.66 -9.42 -7.50
CA PHE A 73 27.55 -8.58 -7.93
C PHE A 73 27.66 -7.21 -7.27
N VAL A 74 27.68 -6.16 -8.11
CA VAL A 74 27.78 -4.75 -7.72
C VAL A 74 26.70 -3.95 -8.41
N GLY A 75 26.19 -2.92 -7.73
CA GLY A 75 25.19 -1.99 -8.24
C GLY A 75 23.75 -2.47 -8.00
N CYS A 76 22.80 -1.68 -8.51
CA CYS A 76 21.38 -1.97 -8.39
C CYS A 76 20.88 -2.78 -9.57
N ARG A 77 20.14 -3.85 -9.28
CA ARG A 77 19.55 -4.73 -10.28
C ARG A 77 18.11 -5.03 -9.94
N TRP A 78 17.30 -5.19 -10.98
CA TRP A 78 15.96 -5.70 -10.83
C TRP A 78 16.01 -7.18 -10.44
N MET A 79 15.06 -7.62 -9.63
CA MET A 79 15.07 -8.95 -9.02
C MET A 79 14.98 -10.10 -10.03
N PHE A 80 14.39 -9.86 -11.20
CA PHE A 80 14.31 -10.85 -12.27
C PHE A 80 15.15 -10.42 -13.48
N ASP A 81 16.27 -9.72 -13.26
CA ASP A 81 17.21 -9.30 -14.31
C ASP A 81 17.68 -10.51 -15.14
N PRO A 82 17.25 -10.62 -16.42
CA PRO A 82 17.63 -11.74 -17.28
C PRO A 82 18.98 -11.53 -17.96
N PHE A 83 19.57 -10.33 -17.88
CA PHE A 83 20.76 -9.95 -18.64
C PHE A 83 22.06 -10.28 -17.90
N THR A 84 21.98 -10.53 -16.59
CA THR A 84 23.15 -10.80 -15.76
C THR A 84 23.35 -12.30 -15.57
N THR A 85 24.43 -12.83 -16.16
CA THR A 85 24.79 -14.24 -16.06
C THR A 85 24.98 -14.66 -14.60
N GLY A 86 24.26 -15.70 -14.17
CA GLY A 86 24.34 -16.22 -12.80
C GLY A 86 23.53 -15.46 -11.76
N TYR A 87 22.75 -14.45 -12.15
CA TYR A 87 21.88 -13.73 -11.23
C TYR A 87 20.74 -14.59 -10.67
N GLU A 88 20.41 -15.69 -11.36
CA GLU A 88 19.48 -16.71 -10.90
C GLU A 88 19.87 -17.29 -9.52
N ASP A 89 21.17 -17.49 -9.29
CA ASP A 89 21.68 -17.99 -8.00
C ASP A 89 21.47 -16.95 -6.88
N VAL A 90 21.62 -15.66 -7.19
CA VAL A 90 21.33 -14.54 -6.27
C VAL A 90 19.84 -14.49 -5.97
N ARG A 91 19.00 -14.60 -7.02
CA ARG A 91 17.55 -14.55 -6.90
C ARG A 91 17.04 -15.64 -5.96
N GLU A 92 17.51 -16.88 -6.13
CA GLU A 92 17.12 -18.01 -5.28
C GLU A 92 17.48 -17.80 -3.80
N MET A 93 18.65 -17.22 -3.52
CA MET A 93 19.08 -16.89 -2.15
C MET A 93 18.20 -15.78 -1.54
N MET A 94 17.80 -14.78 -2.32
CA MET A 94 17.02 -13.63 -1.84
C MET A 94 15.52 -13.94 -1.75
N GLN A 95 15.00 -14.84 -2.57
CA GLN A 95 13.59 -15.26 -2.63
C GLN A 95 13.20 -16.22 -1.51
N ALA A 96 13.48 -15.82 -0.27
CA ALA A 96 12.89 -16.51 0.87
C ALA A 96 11.36 -16.48 0.76
N PRO A 97 10.64 -17.57 1.09
CA PRO A 97 9.19 -17.67 0.88
C PRO A 97 8.39 -16.52 1.51
N PHE A 98 8.87 -16.00 2.65
CA PHE A 98 8.23 -14.86 3.30
C PHE A 98 8.35 -13.57 2.52
N PHE A 99 9.50 -13.34 1.87
CA PHE A 99 9.73 -12.12 1.11
C PHE A 99 8.85 -12.12 -0.15
N VAL A 100 8.70 -13.28 -0.79
CA VAL A 100 7.73 -13.46 -1.89
C VAL A 100 6.30 -13.20 -1.40
N THR A 101 5.96 -13.67 -0.20
CA THR A 101 4.65 -13.42 0.41
C THR A 101 4.40 -11.92 0.64
N VAL A 102 5.41 -11.20 1.16
CA VAL A 102 5.36 -9.74 1.33
C VAL A 102 5.16 -9.03 -0.01
N GLN A 103 5.92 -9.41 -1.05
CA GLN A 103 5.79 -8.85 -2.40
C GLN A 103 4.38 -9.00 -2.94
N VAL A 104 3.81 -10.21 -2.87
CA VAL A 104 2.46 -10.49 -3.38
C VAL A 104 1.41 -9.65 -2.64
N PHE A 105 1.42 -9.68 -1.31
CA PHE A 105 0.45 -8.92 -0.53
C PHE A 105 0.60 -7.41 -0.69
N PHE A 106 1.82 -6.88 -0.71
CA PHE A 106 2.04 -5.45 -0.91
C PHE A 106 1.66 -5.01 -2.34
N THR A 107 1.79 -5.90 -3.33
CA THR A 107 1.30 -5.64 -4.70
C THR A 107 -0.22 -5.56 -4.75
N PHE A 108 -0.92 -6.45 -4.05
CA PHE A 108 -2.39 -6.37 -3.93
C PHE A 108 -2.81 -5.10 -3.20
N CYS A 109 -2.11 -4.73 -2.12
CA CYS A 109 -2.32 -3.46 -1.42
C CYS A 109 -2.18 -2.26 -2.37
N PHE A 110 -1.07 -2.17 -3.10
CA PHE A 110 -0.82 -1.10 -4.08
C PHE A 110 -1.88 -1.05 -5.19
N THR A 111 -2.22 -2.22 -5.76
CA THR A 111 -3.18 -2.30 -6.87
C THR A 111 -4.58 -1.88 -6.44
N LEU A 112 -5.05 -2.34 -5.27
CA LEU A 112 -6.33 -1.92 -4.73
C LEU A 112 -6.31 -0.44 -4.35
N SER A 113 -5.25 0.06 -3.72
CA SER A 113 -5.12 1.49 -3.41
C SER A 113 -5.14 2.38 -4.68
N LEU A 114 -4.59 1.88 -5.80
CA LEU A 114 -4.69 2.54 -7.11
C LEU A 114 -6.14 2.55 -7.64
N ILE A 115 -6.89 1.46 -7.47
CA ILE A 115 -8.33 1.40 -7.78
C ILE A 115 -9.10 2.38 -6.88
N GLY A 116 -8.82 2.38 -5.57
CA GLY A 116 -9.33 3.35 -4.61
C GLY A 116 -9.07 4.80 -5.01
N THR A 117 -7.91 5.08 -5.59
CA THR A 117 -7.55 6.42 -6.10
C THR A 117 -8.45 6.79 -7.27
N ALA A 118 -8.73 5.87 -8.19
CA ALA A 118 -9.67 6.09 -9.29
C ALA A 118 -11.11 6.32 -8.78
N LEU A 119 -11.57 5.52 -7.81
CA LEU A 119 -12.89 5.69 -7.18
C LEU A 119 -13.01 7.04 -6.46
N THR A 120 -11.96 7.43 -5.74
CA THR A 120 -11.87 8.75 -5.08
C THR A 120 -11.86 9.88 -6.10
N GLY A 121 -11.17 9.69 -7.22
CA GLY A 121 -11.18 10.62 -8.35
C GLY A 121 -12.58 10.79 -8.94
N ILE A 122 -13.35 9.72 -9.12
CA ILE A 122 -14.75 9.77 -9.56
C ILE A 122 -15.58 10.61 -8.57
N LEU A 123 -15.42 10.39 -7.26
CA LEU A 123 -16.11 11.20 -6.25
C LEU A 123 -15.75 12.68 -6.45
N VAL A 124 -14.47 13.04 -6.55
CA VAL A 124 -14.04 14.46 -6.61
C VAL A 124 -14.42 15.14 -7.93
N LEU A 125 -14.23 14.48 -9.07
CA LEU A 125 -14.33 15.08 -10.41
C LEU A 125 -15.72 14.93 -11.04
N CYS A 126 -16.46 13.89 -10.69
CA CYS A 126 -17.78 13.58 -11.24
C CYS A 126 -18.84 13.56 -10.11
N PRO A 127 -19.23 14.73 -9.58
CA PRO A 127 -20.24 14.76 -8.53
C PRO A 127 -21.64 14.45 -9.07
N GLY A 128 -22.19 13.29 -8.73
CA GLY A 128 -23.56 12.90 -9.08
C GLY A 128 -24.27 12.16 -7.94
N GLU A 129 -25.48 12.62 -7.59
CA GLU A 129 -26.23 12.14 -6.42
C GLU A 129 -26.59 10.65 -6.51
N ASP A 130 -26.87 10.15 -7.73
CA ASP A 130 -27.39 8.80 -7.92
C ASP A 130 -26.33 7.70 -7.74
N PHE A 131 -25.06 7.99 -8.03
CA PHE A 131 -23.97 7.00 -7.97
C PHE A 131 -22.97 7.24 -6.83
N GLU A 132 -22.92 8.43 -6.23
CA GLU A 132 -21.94 8.78 -5.17
C GLU A 132 -21.96 7.77 -4.01
N ARG A 133 -23.14 7.39 -3.53
CA ARG A 133 -23.31 6.39 -2.46
C ARG A 133 -22.77 5.01 -2.84
N SER A 134 -23.02 4.59 -4.08
CA SER A 134 -22.55 3.29 -4.59
C SER A 134 -21.03 3.29 -4.73
N VAL A 135 -20.45 4.39 -5.25
CA VAL A 135 -19.00 4.56 -5.34
C VAL A 135 -18.36 4.60 -3.96
N LEU A 136 -18.92 5.34 -2.99
CA LEU A 136 -18.44 5.34 -1.60
C LEU A 136 -18.47 3.94 -0.98
N LYS A 137 -19.55 3.16 -1.24
CA LYS A 137 -19.67 1.79 -0.76
C LYS A 137 -18.55 0.91 -1.31
N ILE A 138 -18.30 0.98 -2.61
CA ILE A 138 -17.25 0.19 -3.27
C ILE A 138 -15.87 0.65 -2.76
N ALA A 139 -15.65 1.96 -2.68
CA ALA A 139 -14.39 2.55 -2.22
C ALA A 139 -14.03 2.10 -0.80
N TYR A 140 -14.92 2.23 0.19
CA TYR A 140 -14.54 1.83 1.55
C TYR A 140 -14.25 0.32 1.65
N ILE A 141 -14.98 -0.53 0.90
CA ILE A 141 -14.73 -1.98 0.87
C ILE A 141 -13.37 -2.28 0.26
N ASP A 142 -13.08 -1.68 -0.90
CA ASP A 142 -11.80 -1.79 -1.59
C ASP A 142 -10.63 -1.37 -0.69
N LEU A 143 -10.72 -0.20 -0.04
CA LEU A 143 -9.69 0.29 0.89
C LEU A 143 -9.50 -0.61 2.11
N PHE A 144 -10.55 -1.24 2.66
CA PHE A 144 -10.38 -2.22 3.74
C PHE A 144 -9.62 -3.47 3.29
N ILE A 145 -9.88 -3.94 2.07
CA ILE A 145 -9.17 -5.09 1.51
C ILE A 145 -7.71 -4.70 1.21
N ALA A 146 -7.48 -3.52 0.65
CA ALA A 146 -6.14 -2.96 0.42
C ALA A 146 -5.34 -2.88 1.74
N TRP A 147 -5.96 -2.34 2.79
CA TRP A 147 -5.39 -2.30 4.13
C TRP A 147 -5.06 -3.69 4.67
N ALA A 148 -5.96 -4.67 4.56
CA ALA A 148 -5.73 -6.00 5.09
C ALA A 148 -4.49 -6.67 4.46
N PHE A 149 -4.34 -6.56 3.13
CA PHE A 149 -3.15 -7.05 2.44
C PHE A 149 -1.89 -6.26 2.81
N GLY A 150 -1.97 -4.93 2.88
CA GLY A 150 -0.85 -4.09 3.29
C GLY A 150 -0.40 -4.40 4.72
N PHE A 151 -1.35 -4.61 5.64
CA PHE A 151 -1.11 -4.96 7.03
C PHE A 151 -0.40 -6.31 7.16
N LEU A 152 -0.86 -7.33 6.42
CA LEU A 152 -0.18 -8.63 6.38
C LEU A 152 1.26 -8.48 5.86
N ALA A 153 1.47 -7.74 4.78
CA ALA A 153 2.79 -7.52 4.21
C ALA A 153 3.76 -6.85 5.20
N VAL A 154 3.33 -5.76 5.86
CA VAL A 154 4.22 -5.03 6.79
C VAL A 154 4.49 -5.81 8.07
N ILE A 155 3.53 -6.62 8.56
CA ILE A 155 3.73 -7.48 9.73
C ILE A 155 4.66 -8.64 9.42
N ILE A 156 4.47 -9.33 8.29
CA ILE A 156 5.35 -10.44 7.88
C ILE A 156 6.78 -9.93 7.67
N PHE A 157 6.96 -8.79 6.99
CA PHE A 157 8.28 -8.20 6.81
C PHE A 157 8.88 -7.71 8.12
N GLY A 158 8.08 -7.09 8.99
CA GLY A 158 8.56 -6.63 10.30
C GLY A 158 9.00 -7.78 11.21
N ALA A 159 8.34 -8.93 11.12
CA ALA A 159 8.67 -10.11 11.92
C ALA A 159 9.91 -10.88 11.39
N MET A 160 10.12 -10.91 10.07
CA MET A 160 11.11 -11.81 9.45
C MET A 160 12.20 -11.12 8.64
N GLY A 161 12.07 -9.81 8.38
CA GLY A 161 13.02 -9.03 7.59
C GLY A 161 14.38 -8.83 8.26
N ASP A 162 14.44 -8.97 9.59
CA ASP A 162 15.68 -8.90 10.40
C ASP A 162 16.21 -10.30 10.78
N ASN A 163 15.71 -11.36 10.13
CA ASN A 163 16.12 -12.72 10.46
C ASN A 163 17.56 -12.99 9.99
N ARG A 164 18.32 -13.71 10.82
CA ARG A 164 19.75 -14.04 10.61
C ARG A 164 20.00 -14.84 9.34
N ASP A 165 19.00 -15.61 8.92
CA ASP A 165 19.12 -16.59 7.84
C ASP A 165 18.77 -16.01 6.45
N TRP A 166 18.32 -14.76 6.36
CA TRP A 166 17.87 -14.18 5.09
C TRP A 166 18.94 -13.36 4.37
N MET A 167 19.59 -12.43 5.07
CA MET A 167 20.55 -11.49 4.47
C MET A 167 21.95 -11.65 5.05
N PRO A 168 23.00 -11.61 4.21
CA PRO A 168 24.39 -11.57 4.69
C PRO A 168 24.63 -10.36 5.59
N HIS A 169 25.47 -10.52 6.60
CA HIS A 169 25.77 -9.45 7.58
C HIS A 169 24.48 -8.89 8.20
N TRP A 170 23.58 -9.80 8.63
CA TRP A 170 22.28 -9.46 9.21
C TRP A 170 22.40 -8.51 10.39
N ASP A 171 23.46 -8.61 11.18
CA ASP A 171 23.79 -7.77 12.33
C ASP A 171 24.07 -6.30 11.98
N HIS A 172 24.36 -6.03 10.70
CA HIS A 172 24.60 -4.70 10.16
C HIS A 172 23.47 -4.22 9.24
N ASN A 173 22.35 -4.93 9.16
CA ASN A 173 21.20 -4.53 8.38
C ASN A 173 20.11 -3.95 9.29
N HIS A 174 19.39 -2.93 8.82
CA HIS A 174 18.28 -2.35 9.54
C HIS A 174 17.12 -2.03 8.60
N LEU A 175 15.91 -2.05 9.17
CA LEU A 175 14.71 -1.59 8.48
C LEU A 175 14.86 -0.11 8.15
N SER A 176 14.74 0.23 6.87
CA SER A 176 15.01 1.59 6.37
C SER A 176 13.72 2.37 6.15
N TRP A 177 13.86 3.63 5.74
CA TRP A 177 12.79 4.63 5.76
C TRP A 177 11.58 4.25 4.90
N SER A 178 11.80 3.55 3.79
CA SER A 178 10.71 3.18 2.88
C SER A 178 9.80 2.12 3.49
N TYR A 179 10.34 1.18 4.27
CA TYR A 179 9.51 0.30 5.11
C TYR A 179 8.68 1.11 6.13
N GLY A 180 9.27 2.15 6.73
CA GLY A 180 8.54 3.08 7.60
C GLY A 180 7.37 3.76 6.87
N LEU A 181 7.58 4.19 5.62
CA LEU A 181 6.50 4.75 4.79
C LEU A 181 5.43 3.70 4.46
N ALA A 182 5.81 2.45 4.24
CA ALA A 182 4.87 1.34 4.06
C ALA A 182 3.91 1.23 5.25
N VAL A 183 4.46 1.22 6.47
CA VAL A 183 3.69 1.11 7.71
C VAL A 183 2.75 2.31 7.88
N VAL A 184 3.27 3.53 7.72
CA VAL A 184 2.46 4.76 7.85
C VAL A 184 1.38 4.81 6.76
N GLY A 185 1.71 4.44 5.52
CA GLY A 185 0.78 4.38 4.40
C GLY A 185 -0.36 3.41 4.65
N VAL A 186 -0.07 2.19 5.13
CA VAL A 186 -1.09 1.19 5.48
C VAL A 186 -1.99 1.67 6.62
N VAL A 187 -1.45 2.33 7.65
CA VAL A 187 -2.26 2.90 8.74
C VAL A 187 -3.15 4.04 8.23
N ALA A 188 -2.62 4.92 7.38
CA ALA A 188 -3.40 5.99 6.77
C ALA A 188 -4.53 5.44 5.87
N GLU A 189 -4.28 4.34 5.15
CA GLU A 189 -5.28 3.66 4.31
C GLU A 189 -6.44 3.11 5.16
N PHE A 190 -6.14 2.55 6.33
CA PHE A 190 -7.16 2.11 7.28
C PHE A 190 -8.04 3.27 7.76
N VAL A 191 -7.41 4.39 8.14
CA VAL A 191 -8.12 5.59 8.57
C VAL A 191 -9.02 6.11 7.45
N ALA A 192 -8.53 6.14 6.22
CA ALA A 192 -9.32 6.52 5.05
C ALA A 192 -10.52 5.58 4.82
N ALA A 193 -10.32 4.26 4.92
CA ALA A 193 -11.39 3.26 4.80
C ALA A 193 -12.50 3.48 5.84
N VAL A 194 -12.13 3.73 7.10
CA VAL A 194 -13.08 4.05 8.18
C VAL A 194 -13.84 5.34 7.89
N LEU A 195 -13.16 6.40 7.43
CA LEU A 195 -13.79 7.68 7.13
C LEU A 195 -14.76 7.58 5.94
N PHE A 196 -14.41 6.85 4.88
CA PHE A 196 -15.33 6.57 3.77
C PHE A 196 -16.51 5.71 4.18
N TRP A 197 -16.31 4.75 5.09
CA TRP A 197 -17.40 3.99 5.67
C TRP A 197 -18.35 4.88 6.48
N VAL A 198 -17.81 5.78 7.31
CA VAL A 198 -18.61 6.76 8.07
C VAL A 198 -19.41 7.66 7.13
N GLU A 199 -18.79 8.22 6.09
CA GLU A 199 -19.46 9.05 5.09
C GLU A 199 -20.59 8.28 4.40
N TYR A 200 -20.33 7.03 3.97
CA TYR A 200 -21.36 6.15 3.40
C TYR A 200 -22.55 5.94 4.36
N ARG A 201 -22.27 5.71 5.66
CA ARG A 201 -23.33 5.52 6.67
C ARG A 201 -24.15 6.79 6.89
N ILE A 202 -23.53 7.96 6.88
CA ILE A 202 -24.21 9.25 7.00
C ILE A 202 -25.14 9.46 5.79
N GLN A 203 -24.64 9.24 4.57
CA GLN A 203 -25.44 9.41 3.35
C GLN A 203 -26.63 8.44 3.32
N LYS A 204 -26.40 7.16 3.63
CA LYS A 204 -27.46 6.15 3.74
C LYS A 204 -28.55 6.56 4.74
N ARG A 205 -28.16 7.13 5.88
CA ARG A 205 -29.11 7.60 6.90
C ARG A 205 -29.93 8.80 6.42
N LYS A 206 -29.29 9.77 5.75
CA LYS A 206 -29.97 10.95 5.16
C LYS A 206 -31.04 10.55 4.15
N GLU A 207 -30.74 9.60 3.26
CA GLU A 207 -31.71 9.12 2.27
C GLU A 207 -32.88 8.36 2.90
N SER A 208 -32.61 7.49 3.87
CA SER A 208 -33.67 6.77 4.58
C SER A 208 -34.62 7.74 5.30
N TYR A 209 -34.09 8.81 5.90
CA TYR A 209 -34.92 9.88 6.45
C TYR A 209 -35.74 10.60 5.38
N ARG A 210 -35.14 10.93 4.21
CA ARG A 210 -35.83 11.60 3.10
C ARG A 210 -36.96 10.75 2.53
N GLN A 211 -36.74 9.45 2.37
CA GLN A 211 -37.76 8.50 1.93
C GLN A 211 -38.90 8.42 2.93
N ASN A 212 -38.61 8.25 4.22
CA ASN A 212 -39.63 8.18 5.25
C ASN A 212 -40.46 9.49 5.34
N HIS A 213 -39.82 10.66 5.33
CA HIS A 213 -40.53 11.96 5.40
C HIS A 213 -41.26 12.33 4.11
N GLY A 214 -40.72 11.94 2.95
CA GLY A 214 -41.39 12.13 1.66
C GLY A 214 -42.67 11.31 1.54
N VAL A 215 -42.69 10.11 2.11
CA VAL A 215 -43.91 9.27 2.20
C VAL A 215 -44.98 9.95 3.05
N PHE A 216 -44.62 10.51 4.22
CA PHE A 216 -45.59 11.21 5.08
C PHE A 216 -46.22 12.45 4.42
N THR A 217 -45.47 13.20 3.58
CA THR A 217 -46.03 14.35 2.86
C THR A 217 -47.05 13.98 1.78
N LEU A 218 -46.96 12.79 1.18
CA LEU A 218 -47.89 12.32 0.14
C LEU A 218 -49.20 11.77 0.71
N GLU A 219 -49.20 11.31 1.96
CA GLU A 219 -50.42 10.88 2.66
C GLU A 219 -51.24 12.08 3.16
N GLY A 220 -50.57 13.14 3.66
CA GLY A 220 -51.24 14.35 4.17
C GLY A 220 -51.88 15.25 3.11
N THR A 221 -51.67 15.00 1.82
CA THR A 221 -52.27 15.76 0.71
C THR A 221 -53.50 15.08 0.09
N LYS A 222 -53.91 13.90 0.60
CA LYS A 222 -55.07 13.15 0.10
C LYS A 222 -56.38 13.42 0.84
N THR A 223 -56.44 14.45 1.67
CA THR A 223 -57.66 14.91 2.37
C THR A 223 -58.05 16.29 1.87
#